data_AF-M6DY58-F1
#
_entry.id   AF-M6DY58-F1
#
_cell.length_a   1.000
_cell.length_b   1.000
_cell.length_c   1.000
_cell.angle_alpha   90.00
_cell.angle_beta   90.00
_cell.angle_gamma   90.00
#
_symmetry.space_group_name_H-M   'P 1'
#
loop_
_entity.id
_entity.type
_entity.pdbx_description
1 polymer ?
#
loop_
_entity_poly.entity_id
_entity_poly.type
_entity_poly.pdbx_seq_one_letter_code
_entity_poly.pdbx_strand_id
1 'polypeptide(L)'
;MGVAIAYGGVLSEVAITLWSLQRAIPLANSMLVNKVNLDNFVGSYEQLQNMYKNAKDQKEHMGDRTFFRFENEIKFVDVDFSYPKRNQLFKKLNIQILKGEMVAFVGE
;
A
#
# COMPACT_ATOMS: atom_id res chain seq x y z
N MET A 1 -19.93 -32.30 62.93
CA MET A 1 -20.41 -32.36 61.52
C MET A 1 -21.33 -31.18 61.17
N GLY A 2 -21.09 -29.95 61.65
CA GLY A 2 -22.03 -28.83 61.48
C GLY A 2 -21.43 -27.49 61.06
N VAL A 3 -20.12 -27.27 61.29
CA VAL A 3 -19.46 -26.01 60.90
C VAL A 3 -19.01 -26.02 59.44
N ALA A 4 -18.66 -27.19 58.88
CA ALA A 4 -18.20 -27.31 57.49
C ALA A 4 -19.30 -27.03 56.44
N ILE A 5 -20.57 -27.29 56.76
CA ILE A 5 -21.70 -27.11 55.82
C ILE A 5 -22.08 -25.63 55.69
N ALA A 6 -21.95 -24.84 56.77
CA ALA A 6 -22.25 -23.40 56.75
C ALA A 6 -21.20 -22.58 55.97
N TYR A 7 -19.91 -22.96 56.05
CA TYR A 7 -18.83 -22.27 55.33
C TYR A 7 -18.56 -22.82 53.91
N GLY A 8 -18.98 -24.05 53.61
CA GLY A 8 -18.80 -24.68 52.29
C GLY A 8 -19.57 -23.98 51.16
N GLY A 9 -20.79 -23.48 51.45
CA GLY A 9 -21.58 -22.68 50.49
C GLY A 9 -20.89 -21.36 50.13
N VAL A 10 -20.41 -20.64 51.14
CA VAL A 10 -19.71 -19.35 50.97
C VAL A 10 -18.40 -19.52 50.20
N LEU A 11 -17.62 -20.57 50.48
CA LEU A 11 -16.40 -20.89 49.73
C LEU A 11 -16.69 -21.23 48.26
N SER A 12 -17.78 -21.94 47.98
CA SER A 12 -18.17 -22.28 46.61
C SER A 12 -18.66 -21.07 45.79
N GLU A 13 -19.38 -20.14 46.41
CA GLU A 13 -19.82 -18.89 45.79
C GLU A 13 -18.63 -17.96 45.47
N VAL A 14 -17.68 -17.83 46.40
CA VAL A 14 -16.43 -17.10 46.17
C VAL A 14 -15.61 -17.77 45.06
N ALA A 15 -15.54 -19.10 45.02
CA ALA A 15 -14.82 -19.81 43.96
C ALA A 15 -15.47 -19.60 42.58
N ILE A 16 -16.80 -19.67 42.48
CA ILE A 16 -17.53 -19.47 41.22
C ILE A 16 -17.42 -18.02 40.72
N THR A 17 -17.47 -17.04 41.62
CA THR A 17 -17.29 -15.61 41.27
C THR A 17 -15.86 -15.31 40.83
N LEU A 18 -14.84 -15.90 41.46
CA LEU A 18 -13.45 -15.80 41.00
C LEU A 18 -13.25 -16.50 39.65
N TRP A 19 -13.91 -17.64 39.42
CA TRP A 19 -13.85 -18.35 38.14
C TRP A 19 -14.53 -17.60 37.00
N SER A 20 -15.65 -16.92 37.27
CA SER A 20 -16.30 -16.07 36.26
C SER A 20 -15.45 -14.86 35.91
N LEU A 21 -14.79 -14.25 36.91
CA LEU A 21 -13.83 -13.17 36.69
C LEU A 21 -12.61 -13.63 35.90
N GLN A 22 -12.06 -14.80 36.24
CA GLN A 22 -10.94 -15.40 35.51
C GLN A 22 -11.27 -15.63 34.03
N ARG A 23 -12.52 -15.97 33.71
CA ARG A 23 -13.00 -16.10 32.32
C ARG A 23 -13.18 -14.76 31.61
N ALA A 24 -13.33 -13.65 32.33
CA ALA A 24 -13.43 -12.32 31.73
C ALA A 24 -12.07 -11.76 31.29
N ILE A 25 -10.97 -12.15 31.95
CA ILE A 25 -9.60 -11.73 31.61
C ILE A 25 -9.24 -11.97 30.13
N PRO A 26 -9.42 -13.18 29.55
CA PRO A 26 -9.10 -13.40 28.15
C PRO A 26 -9.96 -12.57 27.20
N LEU A 27 -11.21 -12.24 27.56
CA LEU A 27 -12.05 -11.34 26.78
C LEU A 27 -11.45 -9.92 26.76
N ALA A 28 -11.04 -9.39 27.91
CA ALA A 28 -10.37 -8.09 27.99
C ALA A 28 -9.06 -8.07 27.18
N ASN A 29 -8.24 -9.11 27.27
CA ASN A 29 -7.02 -9.23 26.48
C ASN A 29 -7.31 -9.28 24.97
N SER A 30 -8.35 -10.00 24.54
CA SER A 30 -8.74 -10.05 23.13
C SER A 30 -9.20 -8.69 22.60
N MET A 31 -9.87 -7.88 23.44
CA MET A 31 -10.26 -6.52 23.08
C MET A 31 -9.05 -5.61 22.85
N LEU A 32 -8.01 -5.73 23.68
CA LEU A 32 -6.77 -4.97 23.51
C LEU A 32 -6.06 -5.34 22.20
N VAL A 33 -5.96 -6.64 21.90
CA VAL A 33 -5.36 -7.13 20.65
C VAL A 33 -6.20 -6.70 19.44
N ASN A 34 -7.52 -6.81 19.52
CA ASN A 34 -8.42 -6.38 18.45
C ASN A 34 -8.32 -4.88 18.17
N LYS A 35 -8.16 -4.05 19.21
CA LYS A 35 -7.90 -2.62 19.04
C LYS A 35 -6.61 -2.40 18.22
N VAL A 36 -5.51 -3.03 18.61
CA VAL A 36 -4.22 -2.91 17.89
C VAL A 36 -4.36 -3.36 16.43
N ASN A 37 -5.10 -4.45 16.18
CA ASN A 37 -5.36 -4.93 14.83
C ASN A 37 -6.18 -3.94 13.99
N LEU A 38 -7.18 -3.28 14.59
CA LEU A 38 -7.97 -2.25 13.92
C LEU A 38 -7.12 -1.01 13.61
N ASP A 39 -6.28 -0.57 14.54
CA ASP A 39 -5.38 0.57 14.32
C ASP A 39 -4.40 0.27 13.16
N ASN A 40 -3.85 -0.93 13.12
CA ASN A 40 -3.01 -1.39 12.01
C ASN A 40 -3.78 -1.48 10.68
N PHE A 41 -5.04 -1.94 10.72
CA PHE A 41 -5.90 -2.01 9.54
C PHE A 41 -6.16 -0.62 8.95
N VAL A 42 -6.48 0.37 9.79
CA VAL A 42 -6.68 1.76 9.36
C VAL A 42 -5.44 2.29 8.63
N GLY A 43 -4.25 2.10 9.21
CA GLY A 43 -3.00 2.51 8.56
C GLY A 43 -2.74 1.81 7.24
N SER A 44 -3.05 0.51 7.13
CA SER A 44 -2.93 -0.23 5.86
C SER A 44 -3.95 0.22 4.80
N TYR A 45 -5.16 0.60 5.21
CA TYR A 45 -6.19 1.12 4.33
C TYR A 45 -5.82 2.50 3.77
N GLU A 46 -5.29 3.39 4.61
CA GLU A 46 -4.79 4.70 4.18
C GLU A 46 -3.65 4.57 3.16
N GLN A 47 -2.75 3.60 3.34
CA GLN A 47 -1.70 3.31 2.35
C GLN A 47 -2.27 2.91 0.99
N LEU A 48 -3.27 2.02 0.97
CA LEU A 48 -3.95 1.64 -0.28
C LEU A 48 -4.64 2.83 -0.95
N GLN A 49 -5.29 3.69 -0.16
CA GLN A 49 -5.91 4.92 -0.67
C GLN A 49 -4.86 5.86 -1.29
N ASN A 50 -3.71 6.02 -0.64
CA ASN A 50 -2.61 6.82 -1.17
C ASN A 50 -2.04 6.23 -2.46
N MET A 51 -1.89 4.91 -2.57
CA MET A 51 -1.47 4.25 -3.81
C MET A 51 -2.48 4.50 -4.95
N TYR A 52 -3.77 4.35 -4.67
CA TYR A 52 -4.82 4.62 -5.65
C TYR A 52 -4.81 6.09 -6.11
N LYS A 53 -4.69 7.02 -5.17
CA LYS A 53 -4.59 8.45 -5.45
C LYS A 53 -3.36 8.76 -6.30
N ASN A 54 -2.18 8.26 -5.92
CA ASN A 54 -0.94 8.46 -6.66
C ASN A 54 -1.02 7.90 -8.09
N ALA A 55 -1.62 6.72 -8.27
CA ALA A 55 -1.83 6.14 -9.60
C ALA A 55 -2.78 6.98 -10.46
N LYS A 56 -3.80 7.61 -9.85
CA LYS A 56 -4.70 8.52 -10.55
C LYS A 56 -4.01 9.85 -10.91
N ASP A 57 -3.24 10.41 -9.99
CA ASP A 57 -2.53 11.69 -10.17
C ASP A 57 -1.37 11.58 -11.16
N GLN A 58 -0.73 10.41 -11.23
CA GLN A 58 0.36 10.10 -12.16
C GLN A 58 -0.09 9.25 -13.35
N LYS A 59 -1.37 9.36 -13.75
CA LYS A 59 -1.87 8.62 -14.90
C LYS A 59 -1.07 9.05 -16.14
N GLU A 60 -0.38 8.10 -16.77
CA GLU A 60 0.33 8.36 -18.01
C GLU A 60 -0.64 8.90 -19.06
N HIS A 61 -0.24 10.00 -19.71
CA HIS A 61 -0.94 10.53 -20.86
C HIS A 61 -0.68 9.62 -22.06
N MET A 62 -1.45 8.54 -22.17
CA MET A 62 -1.49 7.76 -23.40
C MET A 62 -2.19 8.58 -24.49
N GLY A 63 -1.58 8.67 -25.66
CA GLY A 63 -2.23 9.23 -26.83
C GLY A 63 -3.31 8.29 -27.37
N ASP A 64 -4.17 8.80 -28.25
CA ASP A 64 -5.32 8.04 -28.78
C ASP A 64 -4.94 7.07 -29.91
N ARG A 65 -3.67 7.05 -30.34
CA ARG A 65 -3.21 6.22 -31.46
C ARG A 65 -2.81 4.84 -30.99
N THR A 66 -3.55 3.84 -31.44
CA THR A 66 -3.16 2.43 -31.27
C THR A 66 -1.93 2.13 -32.13
N PHE A 67 -0.86 1.66 -31.49
CA PHE A 67 0.33 1.17 -32.18
C PHE A 67 0.14 -0.32 -32.54
N PHE A 68 -0.03 -0.61 -33.83
CA PHE A 68 -0.22 -1.99 -34.29
C PHE A 68 1.09 -2.69 -34.63
N ARG A 69 1.96 -2.03 -35.42
CA ARG A 69 3.27 -2.55 -35.80
C ARG A 69 4.21 -1.45 -36.26
N PHE A 70 5.50 -1.76 -36.27
CA PHE A 70 6.54 -0.86 -36.76
C PHE A 70 6.74 -0.98 -38.28
N GLU A 71 6.37 0.06 -39.01
CA GLU A 71 6.36 0.05 -40.48
C GLU A 71 7.59 0.66 -41.12
N ASN A 72 7.94 1.90 -40.73
CA ASN A 72 8.79 2.77 -41.54
C ASN A 72 9.96 3.36 -40.75
N GLU A 73 9.66 4.16 -39.72
CA GLU A 73 10.66 4.94 -39.01
C GLU A 73 10.23 5.33 -37.61
N ILE A 74 11.20 5.63 -36.76
CA ILE A 74 11.03 6.34 -35.49
C ILE A 74 11.51 7.77 -35.72
N LYS A 75 10.67 8.76 -35.41
CA LYS A 75 11.01 10.16 -35.61
C LYS A 75 10.74 10.98 -34.35
N PHE A 76 11.77 11.67 -33.89
CA PHE A 76 11.69 12.71 -32.88
C PHE A 76 11.79 14.05 -33.61
N VAL A 77 10.80 14.93 -33.42
CA VAL A 77 10.74 16.26 -34.06
C VAL A 77 10.69 17.31 -32.98
N ASP A 78 11.69 18.19 -32.96
CA ASP A 78 11.83 19.31 -32.02
C ASP A 78 11.54 18.94 -30.55
N VAL A 79 12.10 17.82 -30.09
CA VAL A 79 11.85 17.31 -28.74
C VAL A 79 12.63 18.10 -27.71
N ASP A 80 11.89 18.72 -26.78
CA ASP A 80 12.41 19.37 -25.59
C ASP A 80 12.16 18.47 -24.37
N PHE A 81 13.17 18.32 -23.50
CA PHE A 81 13.03 17.53 -22.27
C PHE A 81 13.85 18.10 -21.12
N SER A 82 13.26 18.10 -19.92
CA SER A 82 13.90 18.52 -18.68
C SER A 82 13.32 17.76 -17.50
N TYR A 83 14.17 17.30 -16.57
CA TYR A 83 13.70 16.83 -15.27
C TYR A 83 13.25 18.01 -14.40
N PRO A 84 12.24 17.84 -13.53
CA PRO A 84 11.85 18.87 -12.58
C PRO A 84 13.06 19.38 -11.78
N LYS A 85 13.19 20.71 -11.68
CA LYS A 85 14.29 21.40 -10.97
C LYS A 85 15.69 21.16 -11.53
N ARG A 86 15.82 20.62 -12.75
CA ARG A 86 17.10 20.56 -13.47
C ARG A 86 17.08 21.45 -14.70
N ASN A 87 18.27 21.80 -15.17
CA ASN A 87 18.42 22.48 -16.45
C ASN A 87 17.89 21.58 -17.58
N GLN A 88 17.50 22.22 -18.68
CA GLN A 88 17.00 21.55 -19.86
C GLN A 88 18.04 20.56 -20.40
N LEU A 89 17.63 19.29 -20.56
CA LEU A 89 18.51 18.19 -21.00
C LEU A 89 18.54 18.12 -22.52
N PHE A 90 17.38 18.10 -23.17
CA PHE A 90 17.25 18.15 -24.61
C PHE A 90 16.57 19.45 -25.04
N LYS A 91 17.13 20.10 -26.06
CA LYS A 91 16.56 21.30 -26.67
C LYS A 91 16.43 21.08 -28.17
N LYS A 92 15.18 21.04 -28.66
CA LYS A 92 14.82 20.80 -30.06
C LYS A 92 15.55 19.61 -30.69
N LEU A 93 15.56 18.48 -29.99
CA LEU A 93 16.20 17.26 -30.48
C LEU A 93 15.43 16.71 -31.67
N ASN A 94 16.13 16.51 -32.79
CA ASN A 94 15.60 15.93 -34.02
C ASN A 94 16.39 14.66 -34.35
N ILE A 95 15.72 13.52 -34.34
CA ILE A 95 16.32 12.20 -34.65
C ILE A 95 15.37 11.45 -35.57
N GLN A 96 15.93 10.78 -36.57
CA GLN A 96 15.22 9.86 -37.44
C GLN A 96 15.96 8.52 -37.43
N ILE A 97 15.22 7.43 -37.22
CA ILE A 97 15.75 6.06 -37.25
C ILE A 97 14.87 5.28 -38.21
N LEU A 98 15.44 4.85 -39.32
CA LEU A 98 14.74 4.08 -40.34
C LEU A 98 14.60 2.61 -39.92
N LYS A 99 13.63 1.92 -40.51
CA LYS A 99 13.44 0.50 -40.25
C LYS A 99 14.66 -0.31 -40.70
N GLY A 100 15.18 -1.10 -39.75
CA GLY A 100 16.38 -1.92 -39.95
C GLY A 100 17.69 -1.16 -39.73
N GLU A 101 17.63 0.15 -39.45
CA GLU A 101 18.81 0.93 -39.11
C GLU A 101 19.26 0.64 -37.66
N MET A 102 20.57 0.50 -37.47
CA MET A 102 21.18 0.36 -36.16
C MET A 102 21.83 1.70 -35.79
N VAL A 103 21.29 2.35 -34.76
CA VAL A 103 21.79 3.62 -34.24
C VAL A 103 22.31 3.41 -32.82
N ALA A 104 23.51 3.91 -32.53
CA ALA A 104 24.10 3.91 -31.20
C ALA A 104 24.14 5.33 -30.63
N PHE A 105 23.68 5.49 -29.38
CA PHE A 105 23.84 6.73 -28.63
C PHE A 105 25.04 6.59 -27.70
N VAL A 106 26.02 7.47 -27.86
CA VAL A 106 27.23 7.51 -27.05
C VAL A 106 27.25 8.84 -26.30
N GLY A 107 27.52 8.79 -25.00
CA GLY A 107 27.73 9.97 -24.15
C GLY A 107 29.20 10.14 -23.78
N GLU A 108 29.52 11.28 -23.19
CA GLU A 108 30.78 11.47 -22.46
C GLU A 108 30.87 10.56 -21.23
#